data_AF-A0AAW1STY9-F1
#
_entry.id   AF-A0AAW1STY9-F1
#
_cell.length_a   1.000
_cell.length_b   1.000
_cell.length_c   1.000
_cell.angle_alpha   90.00
_cell.angle_beta   90.00
_cell.angle_gamma   90.00
#
_symmetry.space_group_name_H-M   'P 1'
#
loop_
_entity.id
_entity.type
_entity.pdbx_description
1 polymer ?
#
loop_
_entity_poly.entity_id
_entity_poly.type
_entity_poly.pdbx_seq_one_letter_code
_entity_poly.pdbx_strand_id
1 'polypeptide(L)'
;IVEATYGISRHEERAEREARFVRRIKDTVMKGGSVLLPIVALGRAQELLLILEECWRSDVQLQEIPIYQTSGLAQRALGVYQTYVEMMNDNIKAAFQIQEKASNPFMFQYIVETQKKDDLEGSGPKVILATPSMLQNGLSRKLFEAYASDPKNAIIIADFAVQGTLAKEVLGNPVEFMTLDGKKRPLKATVEPISFSAHADYTQTSGFVQKMAPANVILVHGEHKEMDRLKRSLEALGTETGNPWVVHAPKITKTVTLFHKPVYPVQVVGQLAERLLQDGSTLQGVLVQQGSQRTIMAPADLAKFTKLKPGRIKQRMPMPLSIPFSQARLALEVVFEGVEGYFDIGKVEGSSSAGMEAIRVCEAVTVTYKPGQGEQMAHVVLEWESMAAADLVADAIIAVLLQAGEEPIELSAAEKARQQAVESGDTEAAADAEMQIVVALLRSQFGSADIDHQAGIIFLRVDERMVVINMKTREVECPDSSLKDRVELALDRLMTAMRPCAL
;
A
#
# COMPACT_ATOMS: atom_id res chain seq x y z
N ILE A 1 15.40 0.02 16.49
CA ILE A 1 15.06 -0.54 17.82
C ILE A 1 16.30 -1.26 18.31
N VAL A 2 16.78 -1.01 19.53
CA VAL A 2 18.05 -1.55 20.05
C VAL A 2 17.89 -1.97 21.52
N GLU A 3 18.60 -3.00 21.94
CA GLU A 3 18.66 -3.41 23.36
C GLU A 3 19.38 -2.37 24.24
N ALA A 4 19.16 -2.44 25.55
CA ALA A 4 19.72 -1.53 26.53
C ALA A 4 20.15 -2.24 27.82
N THR A 5 20.55 -3.52 27.72
CA THR A 5 20.82 -4.40 28.87
C THR A 5 21.85 -3.84 29.83
N TYR A 6 22.97 -3.29 29.31
CA TYR A 6 24.07 -2.74 30.11
C TYR A 6 24.03 -1.22 30.30
N GLY A 7 23.06 -0.53 29.68
CA GLY A 7 22.92 0.92 29.80
C GLY A 7 24.21 1.66 29.43
N ILE A 8 24.80 2.36 30.41
CA ILE A 8 26.06 3.11 30.27
C ILE A 8 27.31 2.35 30.74
N SER A 9 27.15 1.09 31.14
CA SER A 9 28.26 0.26 31.61
C SER A 9 29.20 -0.10 30.47
N ARG A 10 30.47 -0.34 30.80
CA ARG A 10 31.50 -0.78 29.86
C ARG A 10 32.05 -2.12 30.30
N HIS A 11 32.30 -3.00 29.33
CA HIS A 11 32.96 -4.27 29.61
C HIS A 11 34.47 -4.06 29.78
N GLU A 12 35.07 -4.91 30.62
CA GLU A 12 36.52 -5.12 30.61
C GLU A 12 36.93 -5.72 29.27
N GLU A 13 38.14 -5.41 28.81
CA GLU A 13 38.71 -6.02 27.61
C GLU A 13 38.68 -7.54 27.71
N ARG A 14 38.38 -8.21 26.59
CA ARG A 14 38.10 -9.66 26.59
C ARG A 14 39.26 -10.46 27.18
N ALA A 15 40.49 -10.14 26.78
CA ALA A 15 41.69 -10.84 27.25
C ALA A 15 41.91 -10.69 28.76
N GLU A 16 41.68 -9.49 29.31
CA GLU A 16 41.79 -9.24 30.75
C GLU A 16 40.73 -10.01 31.54
N ARG A 17 39.51 -10.07 30.99
CA ARG A 17 38.39 -10.79 31.59
C ARG A 17 38.60 -12.29 31.62
N GLU A 18 39.06 -12.86 30.51
CA GLU A 18 39.41 -14.29 30.41
C GLU A 18 40.57 -14.63 31.36
N ALA A 19 41.61 -13.79 31.43
CA ALA A 19 42.72 -13.97 32.36
C ALA A 19 42.26 -13.90 33.82
N ARG A 20 41.39 -12.95 34.18
CA ARG A 20 40.82 -12.82 35.53
C ARG A 20 39.95 -14.02 35.88
N PHE A 21 39.14 -14.50 34.95
CA PHE A 21 38.31 -15.70 35.11
C PHE A 21 39.16 -16.94 35.42
N VAL A 22 40.14 -17.23 34.55
CA VAL A 22 41.04 -18.37 34.71
C VAL A 22 41.83 -18.27 36.02
N ARG A 23 42.38 -17.09 36.32
CA ARG A 23 43.13 -16.85 37.56
C ARG A 23 42.29 -17.14 38.79
N ARG A 24 41.05 -16.64 38.85
CA ARG A 24 40.17 -16.87 40.00
C ARG A 24 39.89 -18.36 40.20
N ILE A 25 39.61 -19.08 39.11
CA ILE A 25 39.35 -20.52 39.17
C ILE A 25 40.58 -21.26 39.69
N LYS A 26 41.75 -21.01 39.08
CA LYS A 26 43.02 -21.61 39.50
C LYS A 26 43.33 -21.36 40.96
N ASP A 27 43.24 -20.10 41.41
CA ASP A 27 43.51 -19.72 42.80
C ASP A 27 42.58 -20.42 43.80
N THR A 28 41.34 -20.71 43.40
CA THR A 28 40.34 -21.37 44.25
C THR A 28 40.62 -22.87 44.34
N VAL A 29 40.82 -23.53 43.20
CA VAL A 29 41.01 -25.00 43.16
C VAL A 29 42.36 -25.41 43.74
N MET A 30 43.41 -24.59 43.57
CA MET A 30 44.73 -24.83 44.16
C MET A 30 44.73 -24.70 45.69
N LYS A 31 43.77 -23.97 46.27
CA LYS A 31 43.56 -23.90 47.74
C LYS A 31 42.70 -25.06 48.26
N GLY A 32 42.32 -26.00 47.40
CA GLY A 32 41.44 -27.12 47.71
C GLY A 32 39.95 -26.75 47.78
N GLY A 33 39.58 -25.57 47.29
CA GLY A 33 38.18 -25.13 47.19
C GLY A 33 37.50 -25.59 45.91
N SER A 34 36.16 -25.55 45.89
CA SER A 34 35.37 -25.81 44.70
C SER A 34 34.84 -24.51 44.08
N VAL A 35 34.72 -24.49 42.76
CA VAL A 35 34.14 -23.37 42.01
C VAL A 35 32.76 -23.76 41.49
N LEU A 36 31.75 -22.96 41.80
CA LEU A 36 30.43 -23.05 41.19
C LEU A 36 30.26 -21.94 40.14
N LEU A 37 29.91 -22.36 38.93
CA LEU A 37 29.56 -21.51 37.79
C LEU A 37 28.07 -21.68 37.49
N PRO A 38 27.18 -20.87 38.11
CA PRO A 38 25.78 -20.87 37.74
C PRO A 38 25.61 -20.19 36.39
N ILE A 39 25.15 -20.94 35.39
CA ILE A 39 25.08 -20.49 33.98
C ILE A 39 23.81 -20.98 33.29
N VAL A 40 23.47 -20.36 32.15
CA VAL A 40 22.46 -20.87 31.22
C VAL A 40 22.98 -22.10 30.46
N ALA A 41 22.11 -23.04 30.10
CA ALA A 41 22.50 -24.29 29.44
C ALA A 41 23.05 -24.10 28.01
N LEU A 42 22.69 -23.00 27.37
CA LEU A 42 22.93 -22.70 25.95
C LEU A 42 23.54 -21.32 25.81
N GLY A 43 24.45 -21.14 24.85
CA GLY A 43 25.09 -19.87 24.58
C GLY A 43 26.41 -19.74 25.35
N ARG A 44 26.39 -19.07 26.50
CA ARG A 44 27.62 -18.71 27.24
C ARG A 44 28.30 -19.89 27.91
N ALA A 45 27.55 -20.93 28.27
CA ALA A 45 28.15 -22.15 28.78
C ALA A 45 29.18 -22.74 27.82
N GLN A 46 28.87 -22.80 26.52
CA GLN A 46 29.77 -23.36 25.52
C GLN A 46 31.06 -22.53 25.37
N GLU A 47 30.97 -21.20 25.47
CA GLU A 47 32.16 -20.33 25.46
C GLU A 47 33.04 -20.55 26.69
N LEU A 48 32.44 -20.63 27.89
CA LEU A 48 33.20 -20.91 29.12
C LEU A 48 33.85 -22.30 29.10
N LEU A 49 33.17 -23.30 28.54
CA LEU A 49 33.74 -24.64 28.37
C LEU A 49 34.96 -24.62 27.45
N LEU A 50 34.95 -23.84 26.37
CA LEU A 50 36.11 -23.67 25.50
C LEU A 50 37.31 -23.05 26.24
N ILE A 51 37.07 -21.99 27.00
CA ILE A 51 38.12 -21.31 27.79
C ILE A 51 38.72 -22.27 28.83
N LEU A 52 37.86 -23.04 29.51
CA LEU A 52 38.31 -24.01 30.53
C LEU A 52 39.08 -25.18 29.90
N GLU A 53 38.62 -25.71 28.77
CA GLU A 53 39.31 -26.77 28.03
C GLU A 53 40.72 -26.32 27.60
N GLU A 54 40.86 -25.10 27.07
CA GLU A 54 42.15 -24.53 26.69
C GLU A 54 43.09 -24.34 27.91
N CYS A 55 42.53 -23.85 29.02
CA CYS A 55 43.28 -23.70 30.26
C CYS A 55 43.75 -25.05 30.84
N TRP A 56 42.90 -26.08 30.83
CA TRP A 56 43.25 -27.41 31.34
C TRP A 56 44.27 -28.11 30.44
N ARG A 57 44.16 -27.91 29.12
CA ARG A 57 45.13 -28.46 28.17
C ARG A 57 46.53 -27.86 28.35
N SER A 58 46.62 -26.59 28.73
CA SER A 58 47.90 -25.88 28.89
C SER A 58 48.55 -26.02 30.27
N ASP A 59 47.80 -26.40 31.32
CA ASP A 59 48.32 -26.51 32.68
C ASP A 59 48.14 -27.92 33.27
N VAL A 60 49.24 -28.65 33.38
CA VAL A 60 49.28 -30.04 33.90
C VAL A 60 48.73 -30.13 35.33
N GLN A 61 48.90 -29.10 36.17
CA GLN A 61 48.41 -29.15 37.55
C GLN A 61 46.87 -29.11 37.63
N LEU A 62 46.21 -28.57 36.61
CA LEU A 62 44.76 -28.51 36.54
C LEU A 62 44.16 -29.82 36.03
N GLN A 63 44.90 -30.62 35.25
CA GLN A 63 44.38 -31.82 34.58
C GLN A 63 43.83 -32.89 35.53
N GLU A 64 44.28 -32.92 36.78
CA GLU A 64 43.75 -33.84 37.81
C GLU A 64 42.44 -33.35 38.44
N ILE A 65 42.07 -32.08 38.22
CA ILE A 65 40.90 -31.45 38.83
C ILE A 65 39.71 -31.55 37.85
N PRO A 66 38.62 -32.22 38.23
CA PRO A 66 37.51 -32.45 37.30
C PRO A 66 36.70 -31.16 37.06
N ILE A 67 36.33 -30.95 35.79
CA ILE A 67 35.32 -29.98 35.39
C ILE A 67 34.03 -30.74 35.08
N TYR A 68 32.94 -30.40 35.77
CA TYR A 68 31.63 -31.01 35.57
C TYR A 68 30.69 -30.08 34.83
N GLN A 69 30.13 -30.57 33.71
CA GLN A 69 28.98 -29.95 33.06
C GLN A 69 27.72 -30.73 33.47
N THR A 70 26.80 -30.07 34.19
CA THR A 70 25.67 -30.79 34.83
C THR A 70 24.31 -30.72 34.11
N SER A 71 24.27 -30.23 32.87
CA SER A 71 23.03 -29.96 32.13
C SER A 71 22.87 -30.91 30.94
N GLY A 72 21.89 -31.82 31.03
CA GLY A 72 21.51 -32.67 29.90
C GLY A 72 21.03 -31.90 28.66
N LEU A 73 20.63 -30.63 28.82
CA LEU A 73 20.34 -29.76 27.68
C LEU A 73 21.63 -29.27 27.02
N ALA A 74 22.64 -28.89 27.79
CA ALA A 74 23.93 -28.46 27.25
C ALA A 74 24.62 -29.59 26.46
N GLN A 75 24.56 -30.83 26.97
CA GLN A 75 25.06 -32.01 26.26
C GLN A 75 24.37 -32.20 24.90
N ARG A 76 23.03 -32.17 24.85
CA ARG A 76 22.28 -32.29 23.58
C ARG A 76 22.55 -31.10 22.65
N ALA A 77 22.83 -29.93 23.20
CA ALA A 77 23.15 -28.75 22.42
C ALA A 77 24.42 -28.90 21.60
N LEU A 78 25.43 -29.62 22.09
CA LEU A 78 26.70 -29.79 21.38
C LEU A 78 26.49 -30.39 19.98
N GLY A 79 25.52 -31.29 19.81
CA GLY A 79 25.14 -31.80 18.48
C GLY A 79 24.61 -30.73 17.53
N VAL A 80 23.92 -29.70 18.05
CA VAL A 80 23.47 -28.54 17.27
C VAL A 80 24.66 -27.65 16.91
N TYR A 81 25.55 -27.36 17.87
CA TYR A 81 26.77 -26.59 17.61
C TYR A 81 27.65 -27.26 16.55
N GLN A 82 27.82 -28.58 16.61
CA GLN A 82 28.59 -29.35 15.62
C GLN A 82 27.92 -29.41 14.24
N THR A 83 26.58 -29.34 14.17
CA THR A 83 25.85 -29.32 12.89
C THR A 83 25.91 -27.96 12.20
N TYR A 84 25.81 -26.85 12.96
CA TYR A 84 25.71 -25.50 12.41
C TYR A 84 27.02 -24.69 12.48
N VAL A 85 28.15 -25.34 12.21
CA VAL A 85 29.49 -24.71 12.20
C VAL A 85 29.56 -23.52 11.22
N GLU A 86 28.79 -23.56 10.13
CA GLU A 86 28.76 -22.47 9.14
C GLU A 86 28.21 -21.15 9.68
N MET A 87 27.52 -21.16 10.82
CA MET A 87 27.03 -19.95 11.50
C MET A 87 28.04 -19.38 12.51
N MET A 88 29.19 -20.02 12.68
CA MET A 88 30.24 -19.60 13.62
C MET A 88 31.28 -18.69 12.97
N ASN A 89 32.19 -18.15 13.78
CA ASN A 89 33.29 -17.33 13.28
C ASN A 89 34.32 -18.15 12.49
N ASP A 90 35.18 -17.46 11.75
CA ASP A 90 36.17 -18.08 10.87
C ASP A 90 37.17 -18.97 11.62
N ASN A 91 37.49 -18.64 12.88
CA ASN A 91 38.39 -19.45 13.71
C ASN A 91 37.82 -20.84 13.98
N ILE A 92 36.54 -20.93 14.34
CA ILE A 92 35.89 -22.24 14.57
C ILE A 92 35.71 -22.98 13.25
N LYS A 93 35.34 -22.28 12.17
CA LYS A 93 35.25 -22.91 10.84
C LYS A 93 36.57 -23.53 10.41
N ALA A 94 37.68 -22.81 10.58
CA ALA A 94 39.02 -23.30 10.28
C ALA A 94 39.40 -24.52 11.13
N ALA A 95 39.08 -24.51 12.42
CA ALA A 95 39.32 -25.64 13.31
C ALA A 95 38.57 -26.91 12.87
N PHE A 96 37.37 -26.78 12.30
CA PHE A 96 36.60 -27.90 11.74
C PHE A 96 37.11 -28.38 10.37
N GLN A 97 37.76 -27.53 9.58
CA GLN A 97 38.32 -27.90 8.27
C GLN A 97 39.54 -28.82 8.37
N ILE A 98 40.26 -28.78 9.49
CA ILE A 98 41.45 -29.60 9.73
C ILE A 98 41.11 -31.12 9.76
N GLN A 99 39.82 -31.50 9.83
CA GLN A 99 39.29 -32.88 9.80
C GLN A 99 39.90 -33.86 10.83
N GLU A 100 40.78 -33.40 11.71
CA GLU A 100 41.23 -34.15 12.86
C GLU A 100 40.21 -34.03 13.99
N LYS A 101 39.83 -35.18 14.57
CA LYS A 101 38.95 -35.20 15.74
C LYS A 101 39.48 -34.30 16.88
N ALA A 102 40.79 -34.27 17.10
CA ALA A 102 41.42 -33.43 18.13
C ALA A 102 41.27 -31.93 17.89
N SER A 103 40.96 -31.52 16.64
CA SER A 103 40.77 -30.12 16.26
C SER A 103 39.33 -29.62 16.47
N ASN A 104 38.37 -30.50 16.76
CA ASN A 104 36.98 -30.09 16.99
C ASN A 104 36.85 -29.39 18.37
N PRO A 105 36.54 -28.08 18.41
CA PRO A 105 36.46 -27.31 19.65
C PRO A 105 35.32 -27.74 20.57
N PHE A 106 34.30 -28.46 20.07
CA PHE A 106 33.18 -28.96 20.86
C PHE A 106 33.35 -30.42 21.31
N MET A 107 34.52 -31.03 21.11
CA MET A 107 34.88 -32.31 21.71
C MET A 107 35.86 -32.08 22.85
N PHE A 108 35.31 -31.91 24.04
CA PHE A 108 36.07 -31.62 25.26
C PHE A 108 36.74 -32.88 25.81
N GLN A 109 37.99 -32.75 26.24
CA GLN A 109 38.77 -33.86 26.83
C GLN A 109 38.74 -33.83 28.35
N TYR A 110 38.69 -32.64 28.95
CA TYR A 110 38.78 -32.45 30.40
C TYR A 110 37.44 -32.15 31.07
N ILE A 111 36.36 -32.11 30.29
CA ILE A 111 35.00 -31.82 30.77
C ILE A 111 34.23 -33.12 30.87
N VAL A 112 33.77 -33.42 32.09
CA VAL A 112 32.92 -34.57 32.39
C VAL A 112 31.47 -34.15 32.36
N GLU A 113 30.69 -34.73 31.45
CA GLU A 113 29.25 -34.54 31.39
C GLU A 113 28.54 -35.50 32.35
N THR A 114 27.81 -34.98 33.34
CA THR A 114 27.02 -35.82 34.25
C THR A 114 25.73 -35.15 34.69
N GLN A 115 24.67 -35.92 34.89
CA GLN A 115 23.44 -35.43 35.52
C GLN A 115 23.23 -36.03 36.92
N LYS A 116 24.10 -36.96 37.32
CA LYS A 116 23.96 -37.67 38.60
C LYS A 116 24.61 -36.84 39.68
N LYS A 117 23.86 -36.59 40.75
CA LYS A 117 24.37 -35.87 41.92
C LYS A 117 25.53 -36.64 42.56
N ASP A 118 25.43 -37.96 42.59
CA ASP A 118 26.43 -38.87 43.18
C ASP A 118 27.81 -38.71 42.54
N ASP A 119 27.87 -38.38 41.23
CA ASP A 119 29.14 -38.14 40.53
C ASP A 119 29.82 -36.83 40.99
N LEU A 120 29.06 -35.94 41.63
CA LEU A 120 29.56 -34.71 42.26
C LEU A 120 29.93 -34.92 43.73
N GLU A 121 29.51 -36.03 44.33
CA GLU A 121 29.75 -36.38 45.73
C GLU A 121 31.16 -36.98 45.87
N GLY A 122 32.08 -36.18 46.42
CA GLY A 122 33.47 -36.57 46.63
C GLY A 122 34.28 -35.42 47.22
N SER A 123 35.21 -35.73 48.13
CA SER A 123 36.08 -34.74 48.75
C SER A 123 37.22 -34.36 47.79
N GLY A 124 37.31 -33.08 47.44
CA GLY A 124 38.37 -32.56 46.59
C GLY A 124 37.92 -31.31 45.82
N PRO A 125 38.86 -30.50 45.31
CA PRO A 125 38.55 -29.36 44.47
C PRO A 125 37.90 -29.82 43.17
N LYS A 126 36.92 -29.05 42.69
CA LYS A 126 36.23 -29.29 41.41
C LYS A 126 35.63 -28.01 40.87
N VAL A 127 35.43 -27.96 39.56
CA VAL A 127 34.73 -26.85 38.88
C VAL A 127 33.40 -27.38 38.38
N ILE A 128 32.29 -26.73 38.73
CA ILE A 128 30.94 -27.21 38.37
C ILE A 128 30.16 -26.13 37.64
N LEU A 129 29.76 -26.45 36.42
CA LEU A 129 28.89 -25.63 35.59
C LEU A 129 27.45 -26.14 35.74
N ALA A 130 26.62 -25.38 36.44
CA ALA A 130 25.27 -25.81 36.81
C ALA A 130 24.19 -24.80 36.40
N THR A 131 23.01 -25.31 36.07
CA THR A 131 21.85 -24.51 35.66
C THR A 131 20.80 -24.44 36.77
N PRO A 132 20.02 -23.34 36.85
CA PRO A 132 20.07 -22.09 36.06
C PRO A 132 21.07 -21.04 36.59
N SER A 133 21.40 -20.04 35.77
CA SER A 133 22.35 -18.97 36.12
C SER A 133 21.93 -18.08 37.29
N MET A 134 20.62 -17.84 37.45
CA MET A 134 20.09 -16.86 38.40
C MET A 134 19.92 -17.40 39.83
N LEU A 135 20.32 -18.65 40.09
CA LEU A 135 20.24 -19.32 41.41
C LEU A 135 18.81 -19.34 42.02
N GLN A 136 17.78 -19.40 41.18
CA GLN A 136 16.39 -19.41 41.67
C GLN A 136 15.95 -20.77 42.20
N ASN A 137 16.33 -21.84 41.51
CA ASN A 137 15.94 -23.21 41.79
C ASN A 137 16.95 -24.17 41.14
N GLY A 138 16.60 -25.45 41.03
CA GLY A 138 17.40 -26.41 40.27
C GLY A 138 18.73 -26.79 40.95
N LEU A 139 19.64 -27.35 40.16
CA LEU A 139 20.89 -27.91 40.67
C LEU A 139 21.89 -26.82 41.06
N SER A 140 21.98 -25.72 40.30
CA SER A 140 22.86 -24.61 40.66
C SER A 140 22.51 -24.02 42.03
N ARG A 141 21.22 -23.89 42.35
CA ARG A 141 20.76 -23.43 43.65
C ARG A 141 21.11 -24.43 44.76
N LYS A 142 20.87 -25.73 44.56
CA LYS A 142 21.22 -26.76 45.54
C LYS A 142 22.73 -26.79 45.83
N LEU A 143 23.56 -26.69 44.80
CA LEU A 143 25.02 -26.63 44.93
C LEU A 143 25.47 -25.33 45.60
N PHE A 144 24.85 -24.21 45.28
CA PHE A 144 25.10 -22.94 45.96
C PHE A 144 24.84 -23.07 47.46
N GLU A 145 23.71 -23.63 47.88
CA GLU A 145 23.39 -23.81 49.31
C GLU A 145 24.34 -24.79 50.03
N ALA A 146 24.95 -25.71 49.29
CA ALA A 146 25.96 -26.64 49.80
C ALA A 146 27.35 -25.99 49.95
N TYR A 147 27.72 -25.09 49.03
CA TYR A 147 29.08 -24.54 48.95
C TYR A 147 29.22 -23.14 49.55
N ALA A 148 28.14 -22.35 49.63
CA ALA A 148 28.18 -20.94 50.03
C ALA A 148 28.70 -20.70 51.46
N SER A 149 28.60 -21.69 52.35
CA SER A 149 29.04 -21.55 53.75
C SER A 149 30.51 -21.92 54.00
N ASP A 150 31.24 -22.40 52.99
CA ASP A 150 32.68 -22.70 53.10
C ASP A 150 33.51 -21.58 52.44
N PRO A 151 34.39 -20.89 53.18
CA PRO A 151 35.22 -19.80 52.64
C PRO A 151 36.26 -20.24 51.61
N LYS A 152 36.56 -21.54 51.48
CA LYS A 152 37.46 -22.03 50.42
C LYS A 152 36.79 -22.00 49.05
N ASN A 153 35.47 -22.04 48.99
CA ASN A 153 34.73 -22.11 47.74
C ASN A 153 34.57 -20.73 47.09
N ALA A 154 34.40 -20.74 45.77
CA ALA A 154 34.06 -19.55 44.99
C ALA A 154 32.81 -19.79 44.15
N ILE A 155 31.99 -18.74 44.01
CA ILE A 155 30.82 -18.69 43.15
C ILE A 155 31.04 -17.54 42.16
N ILE A 156 31.20 -17.86 40.88
CA ILE A 156 31.47 -16.85 39.85
C ILE A 156 30.20 -16.66 39.04
N ILE A 157 29.60 -15.48 39.14
CA ILE A 157 28.41 -15.13 38.36
C ILE A 157 28.87 -14.61 37.00
N ALA A 158 28.74 -15.45 35.97
CA ALA A 158 29.21 -15.14 34.61
C ALA A 158 28.16 -14.41 33.76
N ASP A 159 26.87 -14.65 34.00
CA ASP A 159 25.77 -14.03 33.27
C ASP A 159 25.28 -12.72 33.92
N PHE A 160 24.50 -11.93 33.19
CA PHE A 160 23.82 -10.75 33.74
C PHE A 160 22.80 -11.17 34.80
N ALA A 161 22.95 -10.70 36.04
CA ALA A 161 22.03 -11.03 37.13
C ALA A 161 20.84 -10.04 37.19
N VAL A 162 19.63 -10.54 36.91
CA VAL A 162 18.40 -9.74 36.93
C VAL A 162 18.02 -9.35 38.37
N GLN A 163 17.48 -8.15 38.56
CA GLN A 163 16.98 -7.68 39.85
C GLN A 163 15.88 -8.59 40.40
N GLY A 164 15.88 -8.79 41.73
CA GLY A 164 14.97 -9.71 42.41
C GLY A 164 15.38 -11.18 42.34
N THR A 165 16.58 -11.49 41.85
CA THR A 165 17.14 -12.85 41.86
C THR A 165 18.19 -13.07 42.93
N LEU A 166 18.34 -14.31 43.42
CA LEU A 166 19.39 -14.63 44.39
C LEU A 166 20.78 -14.30 43.81
N ALA A 167 21.04 -14.60 42.53
CA ALA A 167 22.30 -14.25 41.89
C ALA A 167 22.62 -12.75 42.01
N LYS A 168 21.60 -11.87 41.90
CA LYS A 168 21.80 -10.42 42.07
C LYS A 168 21.98 -10.02 43.54
N GLU A 169 21.28 -10.67 44.46
CA GLU A 169 21.39 -10.44 45.90
C GLU A 169 22.80 -10.76 46.41
N VAL A 170 23.35 -11.93 46.05
CA VAL A 170 24.65 -12.41 46.55
C VAL A 170 25.83 -11.60 46.04
N LEU A 171 25.68 -10.93 44.89
CA LEU A 171 26.67 -9.97 44.39
C LEU A 171 26.81 -8.73 45.29
N GLY A 172 25.81 -8.46 46.13
CA GLY A 172 25.91 -7.43 47.18
C GLY A 172 26.76 -7.85 48.39
N ASN A 173 27.28 -9.09 48.41
CA ASN A 173 28.02 -9.69 49.51
C ASN A 173 27.29 -9.59 50.87
N PRO A 174 26.03 -10.06 50.97
CA PRO A 174 25.32 -10.10 52.24
C PRO A 174 26.00 -11.08 53.21
N VAL A 175 25.84 -10.86 54.52
CA VAL A 175 26.38 -11.76 55.56
C VAL A 175 25.71 -13.13 55.54
N GLU A 176 24.42 -13.16 55.20
CA GLU A 176 23.58 -14.36 55.15
C GLU A 176 22.68 -14.32 53.91
N PHE A 177 22.24 -15.49 53.45
CA PHE A 177 21.24 -15.65 52.41
C PHE A 177 20.13 -16.58 52.87
N MET A 178 18.94 -16.47 52.27
CA MET A 178 17.80 -17.36 52.55
C MET A 178 17.84 -18.61 51.67
N THR A 179 17.77 -19.81 52.26
CA THR A 179 17.67 -21.09 51.53
C THR A 179 16.25 -21.32 51.00
N LEU A 180 16.08 -22.30 50.09
CA LEU A 180 14.76 -22.71 49.60
C LEU A 180 13.82 -23.17 50.71
N ASP A 181 14.36 -23.78 51.76
CA ASP A 181 13.59 -24.22 52.95
C ASP A 181 13.27 -23.07 53.93
N GLY A 182 13.56 -21.81 53.56
CA GLY A 182 13.28 -20.62 54.38
C GLY A 182 14.25 -20.38 55.53
N LYS A 183 15.38 -21.10 55.61
CA LYS A 183 16.39 -20.93 56.65
C LYS A 183 17.46 -19.94 56.20
N LYS A 184 17.98 -19.12 57.12
CA LYS A 184 19.15 -18.28 56.84
C LYS A 184 20.43 -19.09 57.00
N ARG A 185 21.38 -18.91 56.07
CA ARG A 185 22.72 -19.52 56.13
C ARG A 185 23.79 -18.46 55.87
N PRO A 186 24.98 -18.59 56.48
CA PRO A 186 26.07 -17.64 56.26
C PRO A 186 26.63 -17.77 54.85
N LEU A 187 26.87 -16.63 54.20
CA LEU A 187 27.62 -16.53 52.95
C LEU A 187 29.10 -16.28 53.30
N LYS A 188 29.92 -17.33 53.23
CA LYS A 188 31.37 -17.25 53.48
C LYS A 188 32.21 -17.47 52.23
N ALA A 189 31.67 -18.20 51.25
CA ALA A 189 32.30 -18.39 49.96
C ALA A 189 32.50 -17.05 49.25
N THR A 190 33.55 -16.95 48.43
CA THR A 190 33.79 -15.75 47.63
C THR A 190 32.77 -15.68 46.51
N VAL A 191 32.02 -14.58 46.39
CA VAL A 191 31.11 -14.33 45.27
C VAL A 191 31.70 -13.24 44.40
N GLU A 192 31.90 -13.51 43.11
CA GLU A 192 32.51 -12.54 42.21
C GLU A 192 31.77 -12.43 40.87
N PRO A 193 31.45 -11.21 40.41
CA PRO A 193 30.96 -10.99 39.06
C PRO A 193 32.13 -10.95 38.08
N ILE A 194 32.12 -11.85 37.08
CA ILE A 194 33.02 -11.82 35.93
C ILE A 194 32.15 -12.00 34.68
N SER A 195 31.74 -10.88 34.07
CA SER A 195 30.67 -10.93 33.07
C SER A 195 31.14 -11.48 31.72
N PHE A 196 30.60 -12.61 31.32
CA PHE A 196 30.67 -13.16 29.96
C PHE A 196 29.37 -12.95 29.20
N SER A 197 28.57 -11.97 29.60
CA SER A 197 27.34 -11.67 28.87
C SER A 197 27.66 -11.20 27.45
N ALA A 198 26.93 -11.74 26.48
CA ALA A 198 27.05 -11.39 25.07
C ALA A 198 26.20 -10.17 24.65
N HIS A 199 25.71 -9.39 25.62
CA HIS A 199 25.01 -8.15 25.33
C HIS A 199 25.98 -7.00 25.08
N ALA A 200 25.55 -6.07 24.22
CA ALA A 200 26.34 -4.90 23.90
C ALA A 200 26.50 -3.99 25.12
N ASP A 201 27.71 -3.48 25.32
CA ASP A 201 27.98 -2.42 26.29
C ASP A 201 27.73 -1.02 25.70
N TYR A 202 27.94 0.01 26.52
CA TYR A 202 27.75 1.39 26.06
C TYR A 202 28.59 1.74 24.83
N THR A 203 29.87 1.32 24.80
CA THR A 203 30.80 1.66 23.72
C THR A 203 30.35 1.02 22.40
N GLN A 204 29.90 -0.24 22.47
CA GLN A 204 29.39 -0.98 21.33
C GLN A 204 28.04 -0.45 20.85
N THR A 205 27.09 -0.21 21.75
CA THR A 205 25.76 0.33 21.39
C THR A 205 25.87 1.75 20.82
N SER A 206 26.64 2.63 21.46
CA SER A 206 26.83 4.00 20.97
C SER A 206 27.55 4.02 19.62
N GLY A 207 28.61 3.22 19.45
CA GLY A 207 29.30 3.08 18.17
C GLY A 207 28.40 2.51 17.06
N PHE A 208 27.50 1.58 17.40
CA PHE A 208 26.53 1.05 16.45
C PHE A 208 25.51 2.12 16.02
N VAL A 209 24.96 2.88 16.96
CA VAL A 209 24.01 3.96 16.67
C VAL A 209 24.67 5.06 15.83
N GLN A 210 25.91 5.44 16.15
CA GLN A 210 26.68 6.40 15.35
C GLN A 210 26.86 5.96 13.90
N LYS A 211 27.29 4.70 13.69
CA LYS A 211 27.50 4.14 12.34
C LYS A 211 26.22 4.09 11.52
N MET A 212 25.09 3.77 12.15
CA MET A 212 23.79 3.68 11.48
C MET A 212 23.15 5.05 11.25
N ALA A 213 23.51 6.06 12.04
CA ALA A 213 22.97 7.41 11.99
C ALA A 213 21.43 7.49 11.88
N PRO A 214 20.66 6.75 12.70
CA PRO A 214 19.21 6.67 12.55
C PRO A 214 18.51 7.97 12.99
N ALA A 215 17.40 8.31 12.35
CA ALA A 215 16.58 9.45 12.77
C ALA A 215 15.92 9.25 14.16
N ASN A 216 15.52 8.00 14.46
CA ASN A 216 14.86 7.65 15.71
C ASN A 216 15.48 6.39 16.31
N VAL A 217 15.80 6.41 17.60
CA VAL A 217 16.31 5.27 18.36
C VAL A 217 15.25 4.86 19.40
N ILE A 218 14.91 3.57 19.45
CA ILE A 218 13.96 3.04 20.43
C ILE A 218 14.68 2.00 21.25
N LEU A 219 14.86 2.29 22.55
CA LEU A 219 15.51 1.44 23.54
C LEU A 219 14.49 0.45 24.10
N VAL A 220 14.87 -0.83 24.13
CA VAL A 220 14.09 -1.92 24.72
C VAL A 220 15.03 -2.85 25.48
N HIS A 221 14.51 -3.86 26.17
CA HIS A 221 15.32 -4.91 26.82
C HIS A 221 16.43 -4.33 27.74
N GLY A 222 16.03 -3.55 28.74
CA GLY A 222 16.92 -2.96 29.73
C GLY A 222 16.15 -2.56 30.99
N GLU A 223 16.87 -2.33 32.09
CA GLU A 223 16.27 -1.82 33.33
C GLU A 223 15.91 -0.34 33.16
N HIS A 224 14.80 0.10 33.76
CA HIS A 224 14.24 1.44 33.49
C HIS A 224 15.25 2.57 33.72
N LYS A 225 15.99 2.53 34.84
CA LYS A 225 16.98 3.57 35.16
C LYS A 225 18.17 3.54 34.21
N GLU A 226 18.66 2.35 33.86
CA GLU A 226 19.77 2.20 32.91
C GLU A 226 19.38 2.58 31.48
N MET A 227 18.14 2.30 31.05
CA MET A 227 17.59 2.80 29.79
C MET A 227 17.51 4.33 29.77
N ASP A 228 17.05 4.96 30.86
CA ASP A 228 16.98 6.43 30.94
C ASP A 228 18.38 7.08 30.93
N ARG A 229 19.38 6.43 31.55
CA ARG A 229 20.78 6.86 31.50
C ARG A 229 21.37 6.74 30.10
N LEU A 230 21.15 5.60 29.44
CA LEU A 230 21.58 5.37 28.07
C LEU A 230 20.92 6.35 27.11
N LYS A 231 19.61 6.60 27.28
CA LYS A 231 18.86 7.59 26.50
C LYS A 231 19.55 8.95 26.52
N ARG A 232 19.80 9.51 27.71
CA ARG A 232 20.46 10.83 27.86
C ARG A 232 21.85 10.84 27.24
N SER A 233 22.60 9.76 27.43
CA SER A 233 23.96 9.64 26.90
C SER A 233 23.99 9.58 25.37
N LEU A 234 23.01 8.92 24.74
CA LEU A 234 22.87 8.90 23.27
C LEU A 234 22.39 10.25 22.72
N GLU A 235 21.46 10.92 23.39
CA GLU A 235 21.00 12.26 22.98
C GLU A 235 22.14 13.29 23.04
N ALA A 236 22.96 13.26 24.10
CA ALA A 236 24.15 14.08 24.23
C ALA A 236 25.16 13.78 23.12
N LEU A 237 25.47 12.50 22.89
CA LEU A 237 26.40 12.06 21.85
C LEU A 237 25.94 12.46 20.44
N GLY A 238 24.65 12.34 20.14
CA GLY A 238 24.09 12.77 18.86
C GLY A 238 24.24 14.28 18.65
N THR A 239 24.04 15.06 19.70
CA THR A 239 24.22 16.51 19.67
C THR A 239 25.70 16.88 19.42
N GLU A 240 26.63 16.23 20.11
CA GLU A 240 28.08 16.44 19.95
C GLU A 240 28.58 16.06 18.56
N THR A 241 28.01 15.01 17.96
CA THR A 241 28.40 14.52 16.62
C THR A 241 27.68 15.22 15.47
N GLY A 242 26.85 16.24 15.75
CA GLY A 242 26.12 17.01 14.74
C GLY A 242 24.92 16.29 14.13
N ASN A 243 24.50 15.15 14.71
CA ASN A 243 23.33 14.39 14.29
C ASN A 243 22.43 14.12 15.50
N PRO A 244 21.59 15.09 15.90
CA PRO A 244 20.74 14.94 17.08
C PRO A 244 19.69 13.84 16.84
N TRP A 245 19.79 12.75 17.62
CA TRP A 245 18.84 11.64 17.54
C TRP A 245 17.65 11.84 18.46
N VAL A 246 16.47 11.44 18.01
CA VAL A 246 15.30 11.32 18.88
C VAL A 246 15.32 9.93 19.54
N VAL A 247 15.54 9.90 20.86
CA VAL A 247 15.68 8.63 21.60
C VAL A 247 14.44 8.37 22.47
N HIS A 248 13.84 7.21 22.29
CA HIS A 248 12.66 6.74 23.02
C HIS A 248 13.04 5.58 23.95
N ALA A 249 12.57 5.63 25.20
CA ALA A 249 12.59 4.51 26.15
C ALA A 249 11.16 4.23 26.62
N PRO A 250 10.30 3.64 25.77
CA PRO A 250 8.91 3.42 26.10
C PRO A 250 8.76 2.37 27.21
N LYS A 251 7.80 2.60 28.12
CA LYS A 251 7.36 1.57 29.07
C LYS A 251 6.53 0.52 28.33
N ILE A 252 6.36 -0.65 28.95
CA ILE A 252 5.41 -1.66 28.49
C ILE A 252 4.04 -1.00 28.26
N THR A 253 3.35 -1.41 27.19
CA THR A 253 2.09 -0.84 26.65
C THR A 253 2.12 0.62 26.19
N LYS A 254 3.28 1.31 26.22
CA LYS A 254 3.38 2.67 25.69
C LYS A 254 3.64 2.66 24.17
N THR A 255 2.69 3.21 23.41
CA THR A 255 2.82 3.40 21.96
C THR A 255 3.85 4.46 21.62
N VAL A 256 4.70 4.18 20.64
CA VAL A 256 5.60 5.16 19.99
C VAL A 256 5.08 5.41 18.59
N THR A 257 4.65 6.65 18.31
CA THR A 257 4.13 7.05 17.00
C THR A 257 5.21 7.81 16.25
N LEU A 258 5.59 7.32 15.07
CA LEU A 258 6.54 7.96 14.18
C LEU A 258 5.81 8.43 12.92
N PHE A 259 5.93 9.71 12.58
CA PHE A 259 5.34 10.27 11.37
C PHE A 259 6.34 10.19 10.23
N HIS A 260 5.96 9.51 9.16
CA HIS A 260 6.71 9.51 7.91
C HIS A 260 5.83 10.15 6.84
N LYS A 261 6.34 11.14 6.10
CA LYS A 261 5.65 11.63 4.90
C LYS A 261 5.87 10.59 3.80
N PRO A 262 4.85 9.82 3.40
CA PRO A 262 5.06 8.79 2.40
C PRO A 262 5.32 9.46 1.05
N VAL A 263 6.48 9.17 0.47
CA VAL A 263 6.72 9.44 -0.94
C VAL A 263 6.17 8.25 -1.70
N TYR A 264 5.16 8.48 -2.54
CA TYR A 264 4.58 7.45 -3.38
C TYR A 264 5.16 7.56 -4.79
N PRO A 265 6.23 6.80 -5.11
CA PRO A 265 6.77 6.83 -6.46
C PRO A 265 5.70 6.29 -7.42
N VAL A 266 5.43 7.06 -8.47
CA VAL A 266 4.56 6.66 -9.58
C VAL A 266 5.44 6.56 -10.82
N GLN A 267 5.39 5.41 -11.50
CA GLN A 267 6.12 5.19 -12.73
C GLN A 267 5.24 5.57 -13.93
N VAL A 268 5.76 6.39 -14.83
CA VAL A 268 5.09 6.71 -16.09
C VAL A 268 5.51 5.69 -17.14
N VAL A 269 4.54 5.10 -17.85
CA VAL A 269 4.80 4.05 -18.85
C VAL A 269 3.99 4.27 -20.12
N GLY A 270 4.42 3.62 -21.21
CA GLY A 270 3.76 3.71 -22.53
C GLY A 270 3.99 5.05 -23.21
N GLN A 271 2.99 5.51 -23.96
CA GLN A 271 3.04 6.75 -24.73
C GLN A 271 3.30 7.99 -23.86
N LEU A 272 2.80 7.99 -22.62
CA LEU A 272 3.05 9.09 -21.67
C LEU A 272 4.53 9.21 -21.27
N ALA A 273 5.33 8.16 -21.45
CA ALA A 273 6.75 8.15 -21.14
C ALA A 273 7.64 8.50 -22.35
N GLU A 274 7.06 8.66 -23.55
CA GLU A 274 7.83 9.01 -24.77
C GLU A 274 8.37 10.43 -24.73
N ARG A 275 7.69 11.34 -24.00
CA ARG A 275 8.14 12.70 -23.78
C ARG A 275 8.73 12.84 -22.39
N LEU A 276 9.91 13.46 -22.31
CA LEU A 276 10.55 13.76 -21.05
C LEU A 276 9.73 14.81 -20.28
N LEU A 277 9.29 14.46 -19.07
CA LEU A 277 8.48 15.34 -18.23
C LEU A 277 9.34 16.47 -17.68
N GLN A 278 8.82 17.69 -17.76
CA GLN A 278 9.44 18.88 -17.17
C GLN A 278 8.75 19.19 -15.84
N ASP A 279 9.50 19.75 -14.89
CA ASP A 279 8.95 20.16 -13.61
C ASP A 279 7.83 21.20 -13.82
N GLY A 280 6.71 21.02 -13.11
CA GLY A 280 5.49 21.83 -13.29
C GLY A 280 4.59 21.44 -14.48
N SER A 281 4.95 20.44 -15.29
CA SER A 281 4.06 19.95 -16.37
C SER A 281 2.90 19.11 -15.81
N THR A 282 1.71 19.30 -16.39
CA THR A 282 0.53 18.48 -16.06
C THR A 282 0.54 17.17 -16.85
N LEU A 283 0.37 16.06 -16.13
CA LEU A 283 0.26 14.72 -16.70
C LEU A 283 -1.16 14.19 -16.52
N GLN A 284 -1.81 13.78 -17.61
CA GLN A 284 -3.15 13.18 -17.59
C GLN A 284 -3.07 11.74 -18.10
N GLY A 285 -3.65 10.81 -17.34
CA GLY A 285 -3.62 9.39 -17.67
C GLY A 285 -4.41 8.56 -16.68
N VAL A 286 -4.38 7.25 -16.89
CA VAL A 286 -4.99 6.27 -15.97
C VAL A 286 -3.92 5.83 -14.97
N LEU A 287 -4.18 6.08 -13.69
CA LEU A 287 -3.35 5.58 -12.60
C LEU A 287 -3.81 4.16 -12.22
N VAL A 288 -2.91 3.20 -12.34
CA VAL A 288 -3.13 1.80 -11.98
C VAL A 288 -2.27 1.47 -10.77
N GLN A 289 -2.89 0.89 -9.74
CA GLN A 289 -2.19 0.43 -8.53
C GLN A 289 -2.29 -1.09 -8.42
N GLN A 290 -1.13 -1.76 -8.39
CA GLN A 290 -1.01 -3.18 -8.12
C GLN A 290 -0.14 -3.40 -6.88
N GLY A 291 -0.78 -3.65 -5.74
CA GLY A 291 -0.09 -3.71 -4.45
C GLY A 291 0.52 -2.34 -4.08
N SER A 292 1.85 -2.30 -3.94
CA SER A 292 2.61 -1.07 -3.65
C SER A 292 3.08 -0.32 -4.89
N GLN A 293 3.06 -0.96 -6.07
CA GLN A 293 3.48 -0.34 -7.32
C GLN A 293 2.35 0.50 -7.91
N ARG A 294 2.69 1.71 -8.34
CA ARG A 294 1.77 2.63 -9.00
C ARG A 294 2.35 3.03 -10.34
N THR A 295 1.55 2.85 -11.39
CA THR A 295 1.92 3.21 -12.75
C THR A 295 0.86 4.12 -13.34
N ILE A 296 1.28 5.17 -14.04
CA ILE A 296 0.39 6.02 -14.83
C ILE A 296 0.68 5.80 -16.32
N MET A 297 -0.38 5.62 -17.09
CA MET A 297 -0.29 5.29 -18.52
C MET A 297 -1.43 5.93 -19.31
N ALA A 298 -1.27 6.01 -20.62
CA ALA A 298 -2.37 6.43 -21.49
C ALA A 298 -3.50 5.37 -21.47
N PRO A 299 -4.79 5.74 -21.61
CA PRO A 299 -5.89 4.78 -21.68
C PRO A 299 -5.69 3.69 -22.76
N ALA A 300 -5.06 4.04 -23.87
CA ALA A 300 -4.75 3.12 -24.98
C ALA A 300 -3.71 2.04 -24.61
N ASP A 301 -2.85 2.31 -23.62
CA ASP A 301 -1.80 1.41 -23.19
C ASP A 301 -2.24 0.48 -22.04
N LEU A 302 -3.46 0.66 -21.52
CA LEU A 302 -3.97 -0.10 -20.39
C LEU A 302 -3.90 -1.62 -20.63
N ALA A 303 -4.31 -2.08 -21.81
CA ALA A 303 -4.29 -3.50 -22.17
C ALA A 303 -2.88 -4.06 -22.44
N LYS A 304 -1.88 -3.19 -22.67
CA LYS A 304 -0.49 -3.60 -22.90
C LYS A 304 0.24 -3.83 -21.58
N PHE A 305 0.01 -2.96 -20.60
CA PHE A 305 0.73 -2.99 -19.31
C PHE A 305 -0.07 -3.63 -18.18
N THR A 306 -1.37 -3.91 -18.39
CA THR A 306 -2.23 -4.52 -17.39
C THR A 306 -3.08 -5.63 -17.99
N LYS A 307 -3.72 -6.43 -17.13
CA LYS A 307 -4.72 -7.42 -17.55
C LYS A 307 -6.09 -6.79 -17.83
N LEU A 308 -6.24 -5.49 -17.63
CA LEU A 308 -7.49 -4.78 -17.85
C LEU A 308 -7.65 -4.50 -19.34
N LYS A 309 -8.77 -4.93 -19.90
CA LYS A 309 -9.14 -4.63 -21.27
C LYS A 309 -10.17 -3.50 -21.24
N PRO A 310 -9.93 -2.36 -21.90
CA PRO A 310 -10.94 -1.34 -22.03
C PRO A 310 -12.10 -1.90 -22.86
N GLY A 311 -13.32 -1.81 -22.33
CA GLY A 311 -14.55 -2.15 -23.03
C GLY A 311 -15.33 -0.89 -23.36
N ARG A 312 -15.93 -0.85 -24.54
CA ARG A 312 -16.90 0.19 -24.92
C ARG A 312 -18.28 -0.44 -24.97
N ILE A 313 -19.27 0.23 -24.40
CA ILE A 313 -20.66 -0.22 -24.44
C ILE A 313 -21.37 0.66 -25.47
N LYS A 314 -21.81 0.08 -26.59
CA LYS A 314 -22.66 0.77 -27.55
C LYS A 314 -24.12 0.48 -27.20
N GLN A 315 -24.90 1.53 -26.96
CA GLN A 315 -26.33 1.42 -26.75
C GLN A 315 -27.08 1.69 -28.05
N ARG A 316 -28.22 1.01 -28.19
CA ARG A 316 -29.10 1.12 -29.35
C ARG A 316 -30.54 1.06 -28.88
N MET A 317 -31.30 2.11 -29.13
CA MET A 317 -32.69 2.22 -28.70
C MET A 317 -33.60 2.50 -29.90
N PRO A 318 -34.43 1.54 -30.34
CA PRO A 318 -35.48 1.80 -31.30
C PRO A 318 -36.67 2.47 -30.59
N MET A 319 -37.21 3.52 -31.21
CA MET A 319 -38.34 4.27 -30.69
C MET A 319 -39.35 4.54 -31.82
N PRO A 320 -40.63 4.17 -31.65
CA PRO A 320 -41.65 4.47 -32.65
C PRO A 320 -41.82 5.98 -32.82
N LEU A 321 -42.05 6.41 -34.04
CA LEU A 321 -42.24 7.81 -34.38
C LEU A 321 -43.68 8.00 -34.89
N SER A 322 -44.47 8.75 -34.12
CA SER A 322 -45.85 9.12 -34.47
C SER A 322 -45.95 10.34 -35.37
N ILE A 323 -44.83 11.06 -35.54
CA ILE A 323 -44.70 12.27 -36.34
C ILE A 323 -43.81 12.05 -37.56
N PRO A 324 -43.88 12.92 -38.58
CA PRO A 324 -42.93 12.94 -39.67
C PRO A 324 -41.49 13.21 -39.22
N PHE A 325 -40.51 12.69 -39.95
CA PHE A 325 -39.09 12.86 -39.60
C PHE A 325 -38.60 14.30 -39.69
N SER A 326 -39.15 15.10 -40.62
CA SER A 326 -38.98 16.56 -40.72
C SER A 326 -39.30 17.27 -39.40
N GLN A 327 -40.42 16.92 -38.78
CA GLN A 327 -40.87 17.49 -37.51
C GLN A 327 -40.03 17.01 -36.34
N ALA A 328 -39.67 15.72 -36.33
CA ALA A 328 -38.75 15.16 -35.34
C ALA A 328 -37.38 15.87 -35.38
N ARG A 329 -36.84 16.09 -36.58
CA ARG A 329 -35.60 16.83 -36.80
C ARG A 329 -35.71 18.27 -36.33
N LEU A 330 -36.79 18.97 -36.67
CA LEU A 330 -37.01 20.34 -36.21
C LEU A 330 -37.05 20.42 -34.68
N ALA A 331 -37.79 19.54 -34.02
CA ALA A 331 -37.87 19.51 -32.56
C ALA A 331 -36.48 19.36 -31.92
N LEU A 332 -35.62 18.53 -32.52
CA LEU A 332 -34.23 18.38 -32.09
C LEU A 332 -33.38 19.62 -32.39
N GLU A 333 -33.51 20.23 -33.57
CA GLU A 333 -32.80 21.48 -33.93
C GLU A 333 -33.24 22.68 -33.09
N VAL A 334 -34.45 22.66 -32.52
CA VAL A 334 -34.91 23.69 -31.58
C VAL A 334 -34.19 23.57 -30.24
N VAL A 335 -34.01 22.35 -29.74
CA VAL A 335 -33.48 22.07 -28.39
C VAL A 335 -31.96 21.93 -28.35
N PHE A 336 -31.35 21.37 -29.39
CA PHE A 336 -29.92 21.09 -29.45
C PHE A 336 -29.20 22.01 -30.43
N GLU A 337 -28.10 22.61 -29.99
CA GLU A 337 -27.12 23.21 -30.88
C GLU A 337 -26.22 22.10 -31.45
N GLY A 338 -25.99 22.11 -32.77
CA GLY A 338 -25.15 21.11 -33.45
C GLY A 338 -25.87 19.82 -33.84
N VAL A 339 -27.09 19.94 -34.38
CA VAL A 339 -27.71 18.85 -35.15
C VAL A 339 -27.17 18.92 -36.58
N GLU A 340 -26.36 17.93 -36.96
CA GLU A 340 -25.74 17.87 -38.29
C GLU A 340 -26.47 16.84 -39.16
N GLY A 341 -26.92 17.28 -40.34
CA GLY A 341 -27.48 16.40 -41.37
C GLY A 341 -26.35 15.69 -42.13
N TYR A 342 -26.28 14.37 -42.01
CA TYR A 342 -25.13 13.60 -42.51
C TYR A 342 -25.51 12.80 -43.76
N PHE A 343 -25.28 13.35 -44.94
CA PHE A 343 -25.22 12.59 -46.20
C PHE A 343 -23.74 12.38 -46.53
N ASP A 344 -23.33 11.12 -46.66
CA ASP A 344 -21.98 10.65 -46.99
C ASP A 344 -21.01 10.40 -45.81
N ILE A 345 -21.31 9.41 -44.95
CA ILE A 345 -20.22 8.60 -44.35
C ILE A 345 -19.99 7.39 -45.26
N GLY A 346 -18.93 7.46 -46.06
CA GLY A 346 -18.25 6.25 -46.51
C GLY A 346 -17.96 5.37 -45.30
N LYS A 347 -18.59 4.19 -45.24
CA LYS A 347 -18.35 3.09 -44.30
C LYS A 347 -17.81 3.53 -42.93
N VAL A 348 -18.70 3.87 -42.00
CA VAL A 348 -18.42 3.60 -40.58
C VAL A 348 -18.29 2.08 -40.46
N GLU A 349 -17.13 1.58 -40.02
CA GLU A 349 -16.97 0.16 -39.75
C GLU A 349 -18.09 -0.32 -38.80
N GLY A 350 -18.99 -1.14 -39.35
CA GLY A 350 -20.09 -1.76 -38.59
C GLY A 350 -21.51 -1.19 -38.84
N SER A 351 -21.72 -0.16 -39.66
CA SER A 351 -23.08 0.29 -40.02
C SER A 351 -23.54 -0.26 -41.37
N SER A 352 -24.49 -1.21 -41.35
CA SER A 352 -25.05 -1.86 -42.54
C SER A 352 -26.32 -1.17 -43.05
N SER A 353 -26.25 0.09 -43.45
CA SER A 353 -27.43 0.79 -43.99
C SER A 353 -27.05 1.92 -44.93
N ALA A 354 -26.87 1.58 -46.22
CA ALA A 354 -26.91 2.56 -47.30
C ALA A 354 -28.38 2.97 -47.52
N GLY A 355 -28.66 4.28 -47.50
CA GLY A 355 -29.97 4.85 -47.89
C GLY A 355 -30.98 5.14 -46.76
N MET A 356 -30.54 5.31 -45.50
CA MET A 356 -31.43 5.74 -44.40
C MET A 356 -31.13 7.17 -43.98
N GLU A 357 -32.16 8.01 -43.78
CA GLU A 357 -32.01 9.38 -43.28
C GLU A 357 -31.48 9.35 -41.83
N ALA A 358 -30.35 10.00 -41.54
CA ALA A 358 -29.77 10.02 -40.21
C ALA A 358 -29.24 11.42 -39.85
N ILE A 359 -29.33 11.75 -38.56
CA ILE A 359 -28.78 12.98 -37.98
C ILE A 359 -27.89 12.64 -36.79
N ARG A 360 -26.88 13.48 -36.55
CA ARG A 360 -26.04 13.38 -35.35
C ARG A 360 -26.31 14.57 -34.44
N VAL A 361 -26.52 14.29 -33.16
CA VAL A 361 -26.85 15.31 -32.14
C VAL A 361 -25.69 15.42 -31.15
N CYS A 362 -25.15 16.63 -31.00
CA CYS A 362 -24.05 16.98 -30.10
C CYS A 362 -22.81 16.07 -30.26
N GLU A 363 -22.54 15.59 -31.48
CA GLU A 363 -21.50 14.61 -31.80
C GLU A 363 -21.57 13.28 -31.01
N ALA A 364 -22.57 13.08 -30.16
CA ALA A 364 -22.61 12.00 -29.19
C ALA A 364 -23.60 10.89 -29.56
N VAL A 365 -24.74 11.25 -30.15
CA VAL A 365 -25.84 10.33 -30.46
C VAL A 365 -26.21 10.41 -31.93
N THR A 366 -26.29 9.25 -32.57
CA THR A 366 -26.77 9.12 -33.96
C THR A 366 -28.25 8.71 -33.95
N VAL A 367 -29.10 9.46 -34.62
CA VAL A 367 -30.54 9.16 -34.77
C VAL A 367 -30.79 8.78 -36.22
N THR A 368 -31.14 7.52 -36.45
CA THR A 368 -31.42 6.99 -37.80
C THR A 368 -32.92 6.77 -37.97
N TYR A 369 -33.53 7.40 -38.97
CA TYR A 369 -34.92 7.21 -39.34
C TYR A 369 -35.11 5.95 -40.17
N LYS A 370 -36.19 5.23 -39.87
CA LYS A 370 -36.64 4.06 -40.60
C LYS A 370 -38.11 4.25 -40.98
N PRO A 371 -38.42 4.43 -42.28
CA PRO A 371 -39.80 4.61 -42.73
C PRO A 371 -40.60 3.32 -42.49
N GLY A 372 -41.88 3.48 -42.17
CA GLY A 372 -42.81 2.36 -42.01
C GLY A 372 -43.04 1.63 -43.34
N GLN A 373 -43.06 0.30 -43.31
CA GLN A 373 -43.43 -0.53 -44.46
C GLN A 373 -44.62 -1.43 -44.10
N GLY A 374 -45.71 -1.35 -44.86
CA GLY A 374 -46.93 -2.13 -44.61
C GLY A 374 -47.61 -1.72 -43.30
N GLU A 375 -47.83 -2.67 -42.39
CA GLU A 375 -48.43 -2.45 -41.06
C GLU A 375 -47.43 -1.92 -40.01
N GLN A 376 -46.13 -1.80 -40.34
CA GLN A 376 -45.13 -1.31 -39.40
C GLN A 376 -45.11 0.23 -39.35
N MET A 377 -45.21 0.78 -38.14
CA MET A 377 -45.03 2.21 -37.91
C MET A 377 -43.60 2.66 -38.21
N ALA A 378 -43.46 3.90 -38.68
CA ALA A 378 -42.17 4.54 -38.79
C ALA A 378 -41.50 4.63 -37.41
N HIS A 379 -40.18 4.51 -37.34
CA HIS A 379 -39.44 4.56 -36.08
C HIS A 379 -38.06 5.17 -36.29
N VAL A 380 -37.49 5.70 -35.21
CA VAL A 380 -36.10 6.12 -35.16
C VAL A 380 -35.28 5.13 -34.35
N VAL A 381 -33.98 5.06 -34.63
CA VAL A 381 -33.03 4.26 -33.87
C VAL A 381 -31.94 5.18 -33.38
N LEU A 382 -31.86 5.37 -32.06
CA LEU A 382 -30.78 6.09 -31.41
C LEU A 382 -29.62 5.13 -31.17
N GLU A 383 -28.41 5.52 -31.55
CA GLU A 383 -27.18 4.78 -31.31
C GLU A 383 -26.11 5.69 -30.70
N TRP A 384 -25.51 5.28 -29.58
CA TRP A 384 -24.43 6.02 -28.91
C TRP A 384 -23.47 5.11 -28.14
N GLU A 385 -22.27 5.59 -27.84
CA GLU A 385 -21.38 4.95 -26.86
C GLU A 385 -21.78 5.42 -25.45
N SER A 386 -22.08 4.48 -24.55
CA SER A 386 -22.56 4.80 -23.20
C SER A 386 -21.48 5.49 -22.38
N MET A 387 -21.74 6.76 -22.08
CA MET A 387 -20.94 7.63 -21.23
C MET A 387 -21.90 8.62 -20.58
N ALA A 388 -21.58 9.12 -19.38
CA ALA A 388 -22.46 10.03 -18.65
C ALA A 388 -23.00 11.21 -19.49
N ALA A 389 -22.16 11.82 -20.33
CA ALA A 389 -22.60 12.91 -21.22
C ALA A 389 -23.48 12.40 -22.38
N ALA A 390 -23.09 11.31 -23.04
CA ALA A 390 -23.84 10.77 -24.17
C ALA A 390 -25.18 10.16 -23.77
N ASP A 391 -25.25 9.53 -22.59
CA ASP A 391 -26.48 8.99 -22.01
C ASP A 391 -27.48 10.12 -21.71
N LEU A 392 -27.01 11.25 -21.12
CA LEU A 392 -27.85 12.43 -20.91
C LEU A 392 -28.37 13.04 -22.22
N VAL A 393 -27.52 13.11 -23.25
CA VAL A 393 -27.94 13.58 -24.57
C VAL A 393 -28.98 12.62 -25.18
N ALA A 394 -28.78 11.31 -25.07
CA ALA A 394 -29.73 10.32 -25.58
C ALA A 394 -31.09 10.41 -24.89
N ASP A 395 -31.12 10.51 -23.55
CA ASP A 395 -32.35 10.69 -22.77
C ASP A 395 -33.08 11.97 -23.15
N ALA A 396 -32.35 13.07 -23.35
CA ALA A 396 -32.92 14.34 -23.77
C ALA A 396 -33.52 14.25 -25.19
N ILE A 397 -32.84 13.58 -26.14
CA ILE A 397 -33.39 13.33 -27.49
C ILE A 397 -34.69 12.53 -27.39
N ILE A 398 -34.73 11.46 -26.59
CA ILE A 398 -35.93 10.63 -26.39
C ILE A 398 -37.08 11.49 -25.84
N ALA A 399 -36.81 12.31 -24.82
CA ALA A 399 -37.82 13.18 -24.23
C ALA A 399 -38.40 14.18 -25.25
N VAL A 400 -37.54 14.83 -26.04
CA VAL A 400 -37.94 15.77 -27.10
C VAL A 400 -38.80 15.08 -28.16
N LEU A 401 -38.41 13.89 -28.60
CA LEU A 401 -39.14 13.13 -29.61
C LEU A 401 -40.50 12.61 -29.10
N LEU A 402 -40.58 12.20 -27.83
CA LEU A 402 -41.84 11.79 -27.21
C LEU A 402 -42.80 12.97 -27.09
N GLN A 403 -42.30 14.12 -26.64
CA GLN A 403 -43.09 15.34 -26.47
C GLN A 403 -43.59 15.90 -27.81
N ALA A 404 -42.77 15.83 -28.86
CA ALA A 404 -43.16 16.26 -30.20
C ALA A 404 -44.32 15.40 -30.78
N GLY A 405 -44.59 14.23 -30.22
CA GLY A 405 -45.68 13.34 -30.62
C GLY A 405 -47.09 13.79 -30.22
N GLU A 406 -47.23 14.83 -29.40
CA GLU A 406 -48.50 15.36 -28.91
C GLU A 406 -48.93 16.65 -29.71
N GLU A 407 -49.65 16.46 -30.84
CA GLU A 407 -50.38 17.45 -31.73
C GLU A 407 -49.59 18.38 -32.72
N PRO A 408 -50.19 18.92 -33.84
CA PRO A 408 -51.58 18.84 -34.37
C PRO A 408 -51.77 18.25 -35.81
N ILE A 409 -53.03 17.96 -36.17
CA ILE A 409 -53.52 17.15 -37.33
C ILE A 409 -53.22 17.73 -38.74
N GLU A 410 -53.00 19.04 -38.89
CA GLU A 410 -52.89 19.73 -40.20
C GLU A 410 -51.60 19.42 -40.99
N LEU A 411 -50.50 19.06 -40.30
CA LEU A 411 -49.19 18.81 -40.92
C LEU A 411 -49.15 17.53 -41.77
N SER A 412 -49.81 16.46 -41.33
CA SER A 412 -49.78 15.17 -42.02
C SER A 412 -50.44 15.20 -43.40
N ALA A 413 -51.41 16.10 -43.60
CA ALA A 413 -52.10 16.30 -44.87
C ALA A 413 -51.25 17.12 -45.84
N ALA A 414 -50.62 18.19 -45.37
CA ALA A 414 -49.73 19.04 -46.17
C ALA A 414 -48.48 18.30 -46.65
N GLU A 415 -47.91 17.42 -45.82
CA GLU A 415 -46.75 16.61 -46.23
C GLU A 415 -47.11 15.51 -47.24
N LYS A 416 -48.28 14.86 -47.10
CA LYS A 416 -48.78 13.93 -48.13
C LYS A 416 -49.00 14.65 -49.46
N ALA A 417 -49.55 15.87 -49.42
CA ALA A 417 -49.73 16.70 -50.61
C ALA A 417 -48.38 17.09 -51.25
N ARG A 418 -47.37 17.45 -50.43
CA ARG A 418 -46.00 17.71 -50.90
C ARG A 418 -45.39 16.48 -51.55
N GLN A 419 -45.49 15.32 -50.92
CA GLN A 419 -44.91 14.07 -51.44
C GLN A 419 -45.56 13.67 -52.77
N GLN A 420 -46.89 13.81 -52.89
CA GLN A 420 -47.60 13.57 -54.15
C GLN A 420 -47.24 14.57 -55.25
N ALA A 421 -47.05 15.85 -54.92
CA ALA A 421 -46.65 16.90 -55.88
C ALA A 421 -45.22 16.73 -56.38
N VAL A 422 -44.31 16.28 -55.51
CA VAL A 422 -42.92 15.95 -55.88
C VAL A 422 -42.86 14.70 -56.76
N GLU A 423 -43.66 13.68 -56.46
CA GLU A 423 -43.77 12.46 -57.29
C GLU A 423 -44.42 12.72 -58.66
N SER A 424 -45.33 13.70 -58.76
CA SER A 424 -45.98 14.10 -60.02
C SER A 424 -45.21 15.15 -60.83
N GLY A 425 -44.14 15.75 -60.27
CA GLY A 425 -43.32 16.77 -60.91
C GLY A 425 -43.97 18.17 -60.96
N ASP A 426 -45.01 18.42 -60.16
CA ASP A 426 -45.70 19.70 -60.09
C ASP A 426 -45.01 20.65 -59.09
N THR A 427 -44.22 21.58 -59.63
CA THR A 427 -43.40 22.51 -58.84
C THR A 427 -44.23 23.56 -58.10
N GLU A 428 -45.41 23.90 -58.61
CA GLU A 428 -46.25 24.96 -58.03
C GLU A 428 -47.04 24.39 -56.83
N ALA A 429 -47.60 23.19 -56.99
CA ALA A 429 -48.25 22.47 -55.90
C ALA A 429 -47.26 22.05 -54.79
N ALA A 430 -46.01 21.72 -55.14
CA ALA A 430 -44.97 21.41 -54.16
C ALA A 430 -44.60 22.64 -53.32
N ALA A 431 -44.45 23.81 -53.94
CA ALA A 431 -44.14 25.06 -53.25
C ALA A 431 -45.29 25.51 -52.32
N ASP A 432 -46.54 25.34 -52.74
CA ASP A 432 -47.71 25.64 -51.91
C ASP A 432 -47.81 24.70 -50.70
N ALA A 433 -47.54 23.40 -50.89
CA ALA A 433 -47.52 22.43 -49.80
C ALA A 433 -46.36 22.70 -48.82
N GLU A 434 -45.17 23.08 -49.30
CA GLU A 434 -44.06 23.53 -48.45
C GLU A 434 -44.44 24.76 -47.63
N MET A 435 -45.11 25.73 -48.24
CA MET A 435 -45.52 26.94 -47.55
C MET A 435 -46.57 26.65 -46.46
N GLN A 436 -47.47 25.70 -46.70
CA GLN A 436 -48.40 25.21 -45.67
C GLN A 436 -47.70 24.51 -44.50
N ILE A 437 -46.64 23.74 -44.78
CA ILE A 437 -45.81 23.10 -43.74
C ILE A 437 -45.13 24.17 -42.87
N VAL A 438 -44.53 25.20 -43.48
CA VAL A 438 -43.90 26.31 -42.73
C VAL A 438 -44.90 27.00 -41.83
N VAL A 439 -46.09 27.33 -42.36
CA VAL A 439 -47.14 27.99 -41.58
C VAL A 439 -47.56 27.11 -40.41
N ALA A 440 -47.81 25.81 -40.63
CA ALA A 440 -48.22 24.91 -39.57
C ALA A 440 -47.15 24.79 -38.46
N LEU A 441 -45.87 24.75 -38.84
CA LEU A 441 -44.76 24.68 -37.89
C LEU A 441 -44.55 26.00 -37.13
N LEU A 442 -44.63 27.14 -37.81
CA LEU A 442 -44.60 28.46 -37.18
C LEU A 442 -45.79 28.66 -36.24
N ARG A 443 -46.98 28.19 -36.63
CA ARG A 443 -48.20 28.25 -35.83
C ARG A 443 -48.04 27.41 -34.55
N SER A 444 -47.44 26.22 -34.67
CA SER A 444 -47.10 25.39 -33.51
C SER A 444 -46.08 26.06 -32.58
N GLN A 445 -45.03 26.68 -33.13
CA GLN A 445 -43.94 27.23 -32.33
C GLN A 445 -44.26 28.59 -31.68
N PHE A 446 -45.08 29.41 -32.32
CA PHE A 446 -45.29 30.81 -31.94
C PHE A 446 -46.76 31.22 -31.78
N GLY A 447 -47.73 30.35 -32.05
CA GLY A 447 -49.15 30.63 -31.87
C GLY A 447 -49.87 30.99 -33.18
N SER A 448 -50.59 32.11 -33.25
CA SER A 448 -51.42 32.43 -34.42
C SER A 448 -50.56 32.82 -35.63
N ALA A 449 -50.69 32.07 -36.73
CA ALA A 449 -50.04 32.33 -38.01
C ALA A 449 -51.08 32.27 -39.14
N ASP A 450 -51.12 33.28 -39.99
CA ASP A 450 -52.00 33.36 -41.17
C ASP A 450 -51.17 33.61 -42.43
N ILE A 451 -51.68 33.18 -43.58
CA ILE A 451 -50.95 33.21 -44.85
C ILE A 451 -51.71 33.97 -45.94
N ASP A 452 -50.98 34.81 -46.67
CA ASP A 452 -51.41 35.35 -47.95
C ASP A 452 -50.72 34.57 -49.09
N HIS A 453 -51.46 33.64 -49.70
CA HIS A 453 -50.98 32.78 -50.78
C HIS A 453 -50.58 33.57 -52.04
N GLN A 454 -51.20 34.71 -52.32
CA GLN A 454 -50.91 35.49 -53.54
C GLN A 454 -49.63 36.31 -53.38
N ALA A 455 -49.40 36.85 -52.18
CA ALA A 455 -48.19 37.62 -51.88
C ALA A 455 -46.99 36.74 -51.50
N GLY A 456 -47.22 35.53 -50.97
CA GLY A 456 -46.17 34.68 -50.40
C GLY A 456 -45.68 35.21 -49.04
N ILE A 457 -46.60 35.78 -48.25
CA ILE A 457 -46.31 36.44 -46.98
C ILE A 457 -47.02 35.70 -45.85
N ILE A 458 -46.29 35.44 -44.76
CA ILE A 458 -46.82 34.85 -43.53
C ILE A 458 -46.90 35.95 -42.46
N PHE A 459 -48.07 36.07 -41.85
CA PHE A 459 -48.33 36.96 -40.72
C PHE A 459 -48.35 36.14 -39.43
N LEU A 460 -47.42 36.42 -38.53
CA LEU A 460 -47.27 35.73 -37.26
C LEU A 460 -47.61 36.68 -36.11
N ARG A 461 -48.46 36.26 -35.17
CA ARG A 461 -48.80 37.04 -33.99
C ARG A 461 -48.25 36.38 -32.72
N VAL A 462 -47.25 37.02 -32.11
CA VAL A 462 -46.57 36.56 -30.88
C VAL A 462 -46.72 37.63 -29.81
N ASP A 463 -47.33 37.30 -28.66
CA ASP A 463 -47.53 38.22 -27.53
C ASP A 463 -48.07 39.61 -27.94
N GLU A 464 -49.11 39.63 -28.77
CA GLU A 464 -49.75 40.81 -29.37
C GLU A 464 -48.92 41.63 -30.38
N ARG A 465 -47.70 41.19 -30.71
CA ARG A 465 -46.86 41.81 -31.73
C ARG A 465 -46.99 41.06 -33.06
N MET A 466 -47.00 41.82 -34.14
CA MET A 466 -47.13 41.29 -35.50
C MET A 466 -45.74 41.19 -36.14
N VAL A 467 -45.44 40.02 -36.69
CA VAL A 467 -44.22 39.72 -37.43
C VAL A 467 -44.61 39.35 -38.85
N VAL A 468 -44.00 39.99 -39.83
CA VAL A 468 -44.23 39.73 -41.25
C VAL A 468 -43.04 38.94 -41.79
N ILE A 469 -43.29 37.82 -42.42
CA ILE A 469 -42.27 36.98 -43.05
C ILE A 469 -42.54 36.92 -44.55
N ASN A 470 -41.58 37.36 -45.35
CA ASN A 470 -41.65 37.21 -46.80
C ASN A 470 -40.99 35.90 -47.23
N MET A 471 -41.75 34.93 -47.71
CA MET A 471 -41.21 33.62 -48.06
C MET A 471 -40.35 33.62 -49.33
N LYS A 472 -40.47 34.66 -50.18
CA LYS A 472 -39.66 34.81 -51.41
C LYS A 472 -38.29 35.42 -51.13
N THR A 473 -38.22 36.42 -50.25
CA THR A 473 -36.95 37.09 -49.88
C THR A 473 -36.31 36.53 -48.61
N ARG A 474 -37.08 35.76 -47.81
CA ARG A 474 -36.73 35.26 -46.47
C ARG A 474 -36.47 36.34 -45.44
N GLU A 475 -36.95 37.56 -45.69
CA GLU A 475 -36.80 38.68 -44.76
C GLU A 475 -37.92 38.66 -43.73
N VAL A 476 -37.54 38.88 -42.46
CA VAL A 476 -38.46 39.00 -41.33
C VAL A 476 -38.51 40.47 -40.90
N GLU A 477 -39.71 41.04 -40.91
CA GLU A 477 -39.97 42.38 -40.41
C GLU A 477 -40.69 42.31 -39.06
N CYS A 478 -40.02 42.80 -38.01
CA CYS A 478 -40.60 42.99 -36.69
C CYS A 478 -40.01 44.26 -36.04
N PRO A 479 -40.83 45.09 -35.37
CA PRO A 479 -40.35 46.27 -34.63
C PRO A 479 -39.45 45.94 -33.44
N ASP A 480 -39.54 44.72 -32.91
CA ASP A 480 -38.71 44.24 -31.79
C ASP A 480 -37.54 43.41 -32.34
N SER A 481 -36.32 43.90 -32.16
CA SER A 481 -35.11 43.23 -32.64
C SER A 481 -34.91 41.86 -32.02
N SER A 482 -35.26 41.67 -30.74
CA SER A 482 -35.09 40.37 -30.07
C SER A 482 -36.07 39.31 -30.59
N LEU A 483 -37.31 39.72 -30.87
CA LEU A 483 -38.32 38.85 -31.47
C LEU A 483 -38.00 38.59 -32.95
N LYS A 484 -37.50 39.60 -33.67
CA LYS A 484 -37.01 39.47 -35.04
C LYS A 484 -35.92 38.40 -35.13
N ASP A 485 -34.84 38.53 -34.36
CA ASP A 485 -33.71 37.59 -34.37
C ASP A 485 -34.17 36.15 -34.04
N ARG A 486 -35.13 36.01 -33.10
CA ARG A 486 -35.69 34.72 -32.71
C ARG A 486 -36.54 34.08 -33.81
N VAL A 487 -37.33 34.87 -34.54
CA VAL A 487 -38.14 34.38 -35.67
C VAL A 487 -37.26 34.11 -36.89
N GLU A 488 -36.24 34.93 -37.16
CA GLU A 488 -35.24 34.67 -38.21
C GLU A 488 -34.50 33.36 -37.95
N LEU A 489 -34.01 33.15 -36.73
CA LEU A 489 -33.33 31.91 -36.36
C LEU A 489 -34.27 30.68 -36.47
N ALA A 490 -35.53 30.82 -36.07
CA ALA A 490 -36.52 29.76 -36.20
C ALA A 490 -36.85 29.47 -37.68
N LEU A 491 -37.01 30.50 -38.50
CA LEU A 491 -37.26 30.37 -39.93
C LEU A 491 -36.09 29.70 -40.65
N ASP A 492 -34.85 30.06 -40.32
CA ASP A 492 -33.67 29.41 -40.89
C ASP A 492 -33.57 27.93 -40.49
N ARG A 493 -33.89 27.59 -39.24
CA ARG A 493 -33.99 26.20 -38.78
C ARG A 493 -35.09 25.44 -39.53
N LEU A 494 -36.29 26.02 -39.65
CA LEU A 494 -37.42 25.44 -40.39
C LEU A 494 -37.07 25.17 -41.85
N MET A 495 -36.50 26.16 -42.54
CA MET A 495 -36.08 26.02 -43.94
C MET A 495 -34.96 24.99 -44.10
N THR A 496 -34.09 24.84 -43.10
CA THR A 496 -33.05 23.81 -43.10
C THR A 496 -33.62 22.41 -42.88
N ALA A 497 -34.58 22.27 -41.97
CA ALA A 497 -35.28 21.01 -41.69
C ALA A 497 -36.15 20.53 -42.86
N MET A 498 -36.75 21.45 -43.62
CA MET A 498 -37.64 21.12 -44.74
C MET A 498 -36.94 20.85 -46.07
N ARG A 499 -35.69 21.29 -46.26
CA ARG A 499 -34.94 21.05 -47.50
C ARG A 499 -34.97 19.56 -47.83
N PRO A 500 -35.41 19.15 -49.03
CA PRO A 500 -35.27 17.78 -49.45
C PRO A 500 -33.79 17.45 -49.42
N CYS A 501 -33.46 16.31 -48.81
CA CYS A 501 -32.15 15.72 -48.96
C CYS A 501 -31.98 15.42 -50.45
N ALA A 502 -31.08 16.13 -51.13
CA ALA A 502 -30.86 15.94 -52.55
C ALA A 502 -30.54 14.45 -52.80
N LEU A 503 -31.31 13.84 -53.71
CA LEU A 503 -31.21 12.43 -54.12
C LEU A 503 -29.80 12.02 -54.54
#